data_AF-A0A7T5RB24-F1
#
_entry.id   AF-A0A7T5RB24-F1
#
_cell.length_a   1.000
_cell.length_b   1.000
_cell.length_c   1.000
_cell.angle_alpha   90.00
_cell.angle_beta   90.00
_cell.angle_gamma   90.00
#
_symmetry.space_group_name_H-M   'P 1'
#
loop_
_entity.id
_entity.type
_entity.pdbx_description
1 polymer ?
#
loop_
_entity_poly.entity_id
_entity_poly.type
_entity_poly.pdbx_seq_one_letter_code
_entity_poly.pdbx_strand_id
1 'polypeptide(L)' 'MFEYKIVLIDASTSDTFLEKVQNELNKYGAEGWELVTIESFSNAQSALFYGGGKTSGFVAILKRKKESK' A
#
# COMPACT_ATOMS: atom_id res chain seq x y z
N MET A 1 1.22 -7.85 22.58
CA MET A 1 0.92 -6.50 22.03
C MET A 1 1.02 -6.58 20.50
N PHE A 2 0.29 -5.78 19.73
CA PHE A 2 0.44 -5.75 18.26
C PHE A 2 1.24 -4.53 17.84
N GLU A 3 2.06 -4.69 16.80
CA GLU A 3 2.73 -3.62 16.07
C GLU A 3 2.01 -3.41 14.74
N TYR A 4 1.90 -2.16 14.31
CA TYR A 4 1.25 -1.78 13.05
C TYR A 4 2.25 -1.06 12.14
N LYS A 5 2.14 -1.30 10.84
CA LYS A 5 2.94 -0.65 9.80
C LYS A 5 2.02 -0.18 8.67
N ILE A 6 2.28 1.02 8.15
CA ILE A 6 1.58 1.59 7.00
C ILE A 6 2.56 1.64 5.83
N VAL A 7 2.16 1.12 4.67
CA VAL A 7 2.98 1.05 3.46
C VAL A 7 2.26 1.78 2.34
N LEU A 8 2.95 2.75 1.73
CA LEU A 8 2.48 3.47 0.55
C LEU A 8 3.05 2.80 -0.70
N ILE A 9 2.17 2.41 -1.62
CA ILE A 9 2.51 1.74 -2.87
C ILE A 9 2.09 2.65 -4.01
N ASP A 10 3.06 3.17 -4.75
CA ASP A 10 2.83 4.10 -5.86
C ASP A 10 2.24 3.39 -7.09
N ALA A 11 1.18 3.98 -7.66
CA ALA A 11 0.49 3.50 -8.86
C ALA A 11 0.82 4.32 -10.13
N SER A 12 1.83 5.18 -10.08
CA SER A 12 2.26 6.05 -11.19
C SER A 12 2.64 5.31 -12.48
N THR A 13 3.01 4.03 -12.40
CA THR A 13 3.30 3.15 -13.55
C THR A 13 2.32 1.98 -13.60
N SER A 14 1.36 2.00 -14.54
CA SER A 14 0.29 1.00 -14.66
C SER A 14 0.80 -0.42 -14.90
N ASP A 15 1.85 -0.56 -15.71
CA ASP A 15 2.20 -1.85 -16.32
C ASP A 15 2.88 -2.82 -15.34
N THR A 16 3.42 -2.30 -14.24
CA THR A 16 4.07 -3.08 -13.17
C THR A 16 3.41 -2.87 -11.81
N PHE A 17 2.25 -2.20 -11.77
CA PHE A 17 1.63 -1.80 -10.51
C PHE A 17 1.21 -3.01 -9.65
N LEU A 18 0.52 -3.99 -10.24
CA LEU A 18 0.10 -5.20 -9.53
C LEU A 18 1.31 -6.00 -9.02
N GLU A 19 2.38 -6.05 -9.80
CA GLU A 19 3.63 -6.71 -9.42
C GLU A 19 4.28 -5.99 -8.23
N LYS A 20 4.32 -4.66 -8.21
CA LYS A 20 4.81 -3.86 -7.07
C LYS A 20 4.01 -4.13 -5.80
N VAL A 21 2.68 -4.15 -5.89
CA VAL A 21 1.82 -4.49 -4.75
C VAL A 21 2.14 -5.89 -4.23
N GLN A 22 2.21 -6.86 -5.14
CA GLN A 22 2.47 -8.24 -4.76
C GLN A 22 3.87 -8.41 -4.14
N ASN A 23 4.89 -7.72 -4.66
CA ASN A 23 6.26 -7.76 -4.13
C ASN A 23 6.34 -7.17 -2.71
N GLU A 24 5.72 -6.03 -2.46
CA GLU A 24 5.69 -5.44 -1.12
C GLU A 24 4.93 -6.33 -0.13
N LEU A 25 3.75 -6.84 -0.52
CA LEU A 25 2.97 -7.73 0.35
C LEU A 25 3.68 -9.04 0.65
N ASN A 26 4.33 -9.66 -0.34
CA ASN A 26 5.12 -10.88 -0.14
C ASN A 26 6.31 -10.65 0.79
N LYS A 27 7.03 -9.53 0.60
CA LYS A 27 8.15 -9.14 1.47
C LYS A 27 7.71 -9.01 2.92
N TYR A 28 6.62 -8.27 3.18
CA TYR A 28 6.14 -8.09 4.55
C TYR A 28 5.53 -9.36 5.13
N GLY A 29 4.88 -10.19 4.31
CA GLY A 29 4.44 -11.52 4.71
C GLY A 29 5.60 -12.40 5.19
N ALA A 30 6.73 -12.38 4.47
CA ALA A 30 7.94 -13.10 4.88
C ALA A 30 8.59 -12.55 6.16
N GLU A 31 8.45 -11.25 6.43
CA GLU A 31 8.85 -10.60 7.70
C GLU A 31 7.88 -10.87 8.88
N GLY A 32 6.83 -11.66 8.64
CA GLY A 32 5.81 -12.02 9.64
C GLY A 32 4.71 -10.98 9.84
N TRP A 33 4.56 -10.03 8.91
CA TRP A 33 3.44 -9.09 8.94
C TRP A 33 2.21 -9.68 8.25
N GLU A 34 1.04 -9.40 8.82
CA GLU A 34 -0.28 -9.77 8.32
C GLU A 34 -0.97 -8.53 7.73
N LEU A 35 -1.54 -8.66 6.53
CA LEU A 35 -2.36 -7.61 5.91
C LEU A 35 -3.68 -7.43 6.67
N VAL A 36 -3.99 -6.19 7.04
CA VAL A 36 -5.24 -5.81 7.70
C VAL A 36 -6.22 -5.23 6.70
N THR A 37 -5.80 -4.22 5.94
CA THR A 37 -6.59 -3.60 4.89
C THR A 37 -5.67 -2.97 3.84
N ILE A 38 -6.21 -2.76 2.65
CA ILE A 38 -5.57 -2.03 1.57
C ILE A 38 -6.59 -1.09 0.93
N GLU A 39 -6.26 0.18 0.82
CA GLU A 39 -7.13 1.23 0.29
C GLU A 39 -6.45 1.92 -0.87
N SER A 40 -7.19 2.27 -1.92
CA SER A 40 -6.65 3.10 -3.01
C SER A 40 -6.81 4.59 -2.67
N PHE A 41 -5.84 5.41 -3.09
CA PHE A 41 -5.94 6.85 -2.97
C PHE A 41 -5.64 7.54 -4.31
N SER A 42 -6.25 8.70 -4.50
CA SER A 42 -5.99 9.58 -5.63
C SER A 42 -5.44 10.91 -5.13
N ASN A 43 -4.42 11.43 -5.80
CA ASN A 43 -3.89 12.74 -5.55
C ASN A 43 -4.87 13.73 -6.16
N ALA A 44 -5.70 14.36 -5.33
CA ALA A 44 -6.69 15.34 -5.76
C ALA A 44 -6.08 16.58 -6.46
N GLN A 45 -4.76 16.73 -6.47
CA GLN A 45 -4.07 17.90 -7.02
C GLN A 45 -4.14 17.99 -8.56
N SER A 46 -4.52 16.92 -9.25
CA SER A 46 -4.67 16.90 -10.72
C SER A 46 -6.06 17.37 -11.20
N ALA A 47 -7.04 17.49 -10.30
CA ALA A 47 -8.46 17.57 -10.66
C ALA A 47 -8.95 18.98 -11.08
N LEU A 48 -8.10 20.00 -11.05
CA LEU A 48 -8.52 21.36 -11.41
C LEU A 48 -8.27 21.76 -12.87
N PHE A 49 -7.48 21.01 -13.66
CA PHE A 49 -7.17 21.44 -15.03
C PHE A 49 -7.13 20.37 -16.14
N TYR A 50 -7.00 19.06 -15.85
CA TYR A 50 -7.02 18.04 -16.92
C TYR A 50 -7.69 16.74 -16.45
N GLY A 51 -8.59 16.22 -17.29
CA GLY A 51 -9.55 15.16 -16.96
C GLY A 51 -8.99 13.84 -16.41
N GLY A 52 -9.83 13.19 -15.60
CA GLY A 52 -9.67 11.83 -15.11
C GLY A 52 -8.85 11.74 -13.83
N GLY A 53 -9.52 11.50 -12.69
CA GLY A 53 -8.86 11.16 -11.44
C GLY A 53 -8.10 9.84 -11.59
N LYS A 54 -6.79 9.91 -11.83
CA LYS A 54 -5.94 8.71 -11.86
C LYS A 54 -5.68 8.27 -10.43
N THR A 55 -5.97 7.00 -10.13
CA THR A 55 -5.50 6.35 -8.89
C THR A 55 -4.00 6.60 -8.77
N SER A 56 -3.60 7.23 -7.67
CA SER A 56 -2.22 7.67 -7.46
C SER A 56 -1.41 6.66 -6.66
N GLY A 57 -2.08 5.81 -5.88
CA GLY A 57 -1.43 4.73 -5.16
C GLY A 57 -2.39 3.95 -4.29
N PHE A 58 -1.81 3.07 -3.47
CA PHE A 58 -2.51 2.31 -2.45
C PHE A 58 -1.82 2.47 -1.10
N VAL A 59 -2.60 2.41 -0.04
CA VAL A 59 -2.14 2.35 1.35
C VAL A 59 -2.45 0.97 1.87
N ALA A 60 -1.42 0.19 2.23
CA ALA A 60 -1.57 -1.08 2.91
C ALA A 60 -1.30 -0.91 4.41
N ILE A 61 -2.22 -1.39 5.24
CA ILE A 61 -2.07 -1.44 6.69
C ILE A 61 -1.75 -2.89 7.08
N LEU A 62 -0.63 -3.07 7.76
CA LEU A 62 -0.10 -4.36 8.20
C LEU A 62 -0.06 -4.41 9.73
N LYS A 63 -0.23 -5.60 10.30
CA LYS A 63 -0.06 -5.85 11.73
C LYS A 63 0.86 -7.04 11.98
N ARG A 64 1.54 -7.07 13.13
CA ARG A 64 2.30 -8.25 13.58
C ARG A 64 2.21 -8.38 15.10
N LYS A 65 2.25 -9.60 15.62
CA LYS A 65 2.39 -9.81 17.07
C LYS A 65 3.78 -9.36 17.50
N LYS A 66 3.83 -8.43 18.45
CA LYS A 66 5.07 -8.09 19.16
C LYS A 66 5.45 -9.29 20.01
N GLU A 67 6.58 -9.90 19.71
CA GLU A 67 7.18 -10.88 20.61
C GLU A 67 7.55 -10.15 21.90
N SER A 68 6.90 -10.52 23.00
CA SER A 68 7.34 -10.09 24.33
C SER A 68 8.66 -10.81 24.62
N LYS A 69 9.77 -10.08 24.54
CA LYS A 69 11.01 -10.47 25.20
C LYS A 69 10.87 -10.30 26.70
#